data_AF-A0A8T3NUQ4-F1
#
_entry.id   AF-A0A8T3NUQ4-F1
#
_cell.length_a   1.000
_cell.length_b   1.000
_cell.length_c   1.000
_cell.angle_alpha   90.00
_cell.angle_beta   90.00
_cell.angle_gamma   90.00
#
_symmetry.space_group_name_H-M   'P 1'
#
loop_
_entity.id
_entity.type
_entity.pdbx_description
1 polymer ?
#
loop_
_entity_poly.entity_id
_entity_poly.type
_entity_poly.pdbx_seq_one_letter_code
_entity_poly.pdbx_strand_id
1 'polypeptide(L)'
;DQFKERGYNIVSGGTDDHLFLVDLVDKGITGKDADAALGRANITVNKNAVPNDPQSPFVTSGIRIGSPAMTTRGFKEHEARTLTDWMCDVLDNLDNEDTVKRVKGEVLELCKKFPVYTQS
;
A
#
# COMPACT_ATOMS: atom_id res chain seq x y z
N ASP A 1 5.72 1.96 11.24
CA ASP A 1 4.78 2.28 12.33
C ASP A 1 3.44 2.82 11.88
N GLN A 2 3.38 3.70 10.87
CA GLN A 2 2.11 4.31 10.40
C GLN A 2 0.96 3.31 10.17
N PHE A 3 1.19 2.16 9.51
CA PHE A 3 0.17 1.11 9.36
C PHE A 3 -0.39 0.61 10.70
N LYS A 4 0.48 0.39 11.70
CA LYS A 4 0.07 -0.05 13.04
C LYS A 4 -0.74 1.04 13.74
N GLU A 5 -0.33 2.30 13.61
CA GLU A 5 -1.08 3.46 14.15
C GLU A 5 -2.47 3.59 13.50
N ARG A 6 -2.59 3.22 12.23
CA ARG A 6 -3.85 3.12 11.48
C ARG A 6 -4.63 1.81 11.74
N GLY A 7 -4.15 0.96 12.66
CA GLY A 7 -4.83 -0.26 13.07
C GLY A 7 -4.74 -1.41 12.06
N TYR A 8 -3.68 -1.47 11.26
CA TYR A 8 -3.38 -2.60 10.38
C TYR A 8 -2.35 -3.54 11.01
N ASN A 9 -2.55 -4.84 10.82
CA ASN A 9 -1.61 -5.85 11.30
C ASN A 9 -0.41 -5.99 10.34
N ILE A 10 0.80 -6.03 10.90
CA ILE A 10 2.04 -6.28 10.16
C ILE A 10 2.55 -7.64 10.56
N VAL A 11 2.79 -8.52 9.58
CA VAL A 11 3.37 -9.84 9.84
C VAL A 11 4.72 -9.65 10.55
N SER A 12 4.92 -10.39 11.65
CA SER A 12 6.09 -10.26 12.55
C SER A 12 6.22 -8.93 13.31
N GLY A 13 5.24 -8.02 13.22
CA GLY A 13 5.17 -6.75 13.97
C GLY A 13 6.04 -5.61 13.41
N GLY A 14 6.83 -5.86 12.37
CA GLY A 14 7.75 -4.90 11.78
C GLY A 14 8.57 -5.49 10.62
N THR A 15 9.70 -4.86 10.32
CA THR A 15 10.68 -5.35 9.35
C THR A 15 12.07 -4.86 9.72
N ASP A 16 13.07 -5.67 9.40
CA ASP A 16 14.51 -5.34 9.48
C ASP A 16 15.12 -5.15 8.08
N ASP A 17 14.31 -5.22 7.02
CA ASP A 17 14.75 -5.09 5.64
C ASP A 17 13.91 -4.07 4.85
N HIS A 18 13.90 -4.22 3.53
CA HIS A 18 13.30 -3.28 2.60
C HIS A 18 11.81 -3.56 2.31
N LEU A 19 11.22 -4.62 2.89
CA LEU A 19 9.84 -5.00 2.68
C LEU A 19 9.13 -5.46 3.95
N PHE A 20 7.81 -5.48 3.92
CA PHE A 20 6.98 -6.11 4.95
C PHE A 20 5.64 -6.56 4.37
N LEU A 21 4.93 -7.41 5.10
CA LEU A 21 3.58 -7.86 4.75
C LEU A 21 2.55 -7.20 5.66
N VAL A 22 1.49 -6.68 5.04
CA VAL A 22 0.29 -6.24 5.73
C VAL A 22 -0.71 -7.39 5.69
N ASP A 23 -1.15 -7.82 6.86
CA ASP A 23 -2.21 -8.82 7.04
C ASP A 23 -3.57 -8.11 7.08
N LEU A 24 -4.50 -8.62 6.26
CA LEU A 24 -5.82 -8.06 6.02
C LEU A 24 -6.95 -9.01 6.45
N VAL A 25 -6.62 -10.15 7.08
CA VAL A 25 -7.61 -11.16 7.52
C VAL A 25 -8.62 -10.55 8.48
N ASP A 26 -8.15 -9.76 9.47
CA ASP A 26 -8.99 -9.09 10.46
C ASP A 26 -9.86 -7.96 9.88
N LYS A 27 -9.46 -7.42 8.73
CA LYS A 27 -10.25 -6.45 7.97
C LYS A 27 -11.30 -7.11 7.07
N GLY A 28 -11.22 -8.42 6.85
CA GLY A 28 -12.08 -9.12 5.89
C GLY A 28 -11.80 -8.72 4.44
N ILE A 29 -10.62 -8.20 4.14
CA ILE A 29 -10.22 -7.72 2.81
C ILE A 29 -9.31 -8.77 2.17
N THR A 30 -9.61 -9.18 0.94
CA THR A 30 -8.69 -10.07 0.21
C THR A 30 -7.50 -9.29 -0.35
N GLY A 31 -6.35 -9.95 -0.47
CA GLY A 31 -5.17 -9.35 -1.09
C GLY A 31 -5.45 -8.91 -2.54
N LYS A 32 -6.27 -9.67 -3.26
CA LYS A 32 -6.73 -9.33 -4.62
C LYS A 32 -7.56 -8.05 -4.67
N ASP A 33 -8.48 -7.84 -3.73
CA ASP A 33 -9.32 -6.64 -3.70
C ASP A 33 -8.51 -5.41 -3.28
N ALA A 34 -7.61 -5.57 -2.30
CA ALA A 34 -6.66 -4.54 -1.89
C ALA A 34 -5.76 -4.09 -3.04
N ASP A 35 -5.16 -5.05 -3.76
CA ASP A 35 -4.32 -4.82 -4.95
C ASP A 35 -5.09 -4.04 -6.03
N ALA A 36 -6.34 -4.43 -6.30
CA ALA A 36 -7.19 -3.77 -7.27
C ALA A 36 -7.58 -2.34 -6.86
N ALA A 37 -7.97 -2.12 -5.60
CA ALA A 37 -8.40 -0.81 -5.10
C ALA A 37 -7.25 0.19 -5.06
N LEU A 38 -6.10 -0.21 -4.51
CA LEU A 38 -4.89 0.61 -4.52
C LEU A 38 -4.41 0.89 -5.95
N GLY A 39 -4.53 -0.08 -6.85
CA GLY A 39 -4.24 0.09 -8.28
C GLY A 39 -5.12 1.18 -8.93
N ARG A 40 -6.42 1.25 -8.62
CA ARG A 40 -7.29 2.34 -9.12
C ARG A 40 -6.82 3.72 -8.64
N ALA A 41 -6.21 3.79 -7.46
CA ALA A 41 -5.63 4.99 -6.87
C ALA A 41 -4.18 5.30 -7.34
N ASN A 42 -3.66 4.59 -8.35
CA ASN A 42 -2.27 4.68 -8.83
C ASN A 42 -1.21 4.26 -7.79
N ILE A 43 -1.56 3.40 -6.84
CA ILE A 43 -0.64 2.80 -5.87
C ILE A 43 -0.49 1.32 -6.21
N THR A 44 0.62 0.97 -6.86
CA THR A 44 0.88 -0.43 -7.25
C THR A 44 1.50 -1.20 -6.09
N VAL A 45 0.83 -2.27 -5.66
CA VAL A 45 1.34 -3.23 -4.68
C VAL A 45 1.34 -4.64 -5.28
N ASN A 46 1.58 -5.64 -4.44
CA ASN A 46 1.43 -7.04 -4.83
C ASN A 46 0.64 -7.78 -3.75
N LYS A 47 -0.49 -8.39 -4.12
CA LYS A 47 -1.16 -9.38 -3.28
C LYS A 47 -0.19 -10.51 -2.90
N ASN A 48 -0.20 -10.89 -1.62
CA ASN A 48 0.70 -11.89 -1.08
C ASN A 48 -0.01 -12.73 -0.02
N ALA A 49 0.42 -13.99 0.13
CA ALA A 49 -0.12 -14.86 1.16
C ALA A 49 0.46 -14.48 2.52
N VAL A 50 -0.34 -14.64 3.57
CA VAL A 50 0.08 -14.44 4.97
C VAL A 50 0.17 -15.78 5.71
N PRO A 51 0.82 -15.85 6.90
CA PRO A 51 0.81 -17.08 7.68
C PRO A 51 -0.61 -17.58 7.97
N ASN A 52 -0.89 -18.85 7.70
CA ASN A 52 -2.23 -19.45 7.84
C ASN A 52 -3.32 -18.75 7.00
N ASP A 53 -2.97 -18.27 5.80
CA ASP A 53 -3.91 -17.60 4.89
C ASP A 53 -5.18 -18.44 4.65
N PRO A 54 -6.39 -17.91 4.95
CA PRO A 54 -7.64 -18.61 4.70
C PRO A 54 -8.04 -18.63 3.22
N GLN A 55 -7.40 -17.81 2.39
CA GLN A 55 -7.72 -17.64 0.97
C GLN A 55 -6.78 -18.47 0.07
N SER A 56 -7.23 -18.74 -1.15
CA SER A 56 -6.39 -19.40 -2.15
C SER A 56 -5.18 -18.55 -2.56
N PRO A 57 -4.09 -19.15 -3.09
CA PRO A 57 -2.92 -18.40 -3.57
C PRO A 57 -3.20 -17.34 -4.65
N PHE A 58 -4.33 -17.44 -5.36
CA PHE A 58 -4.74 -16.46 -6.38
C PHE A 58 -5.50 -15.26 -5.81
N VAL A 59 -5.98 -15.37 -4.56
CA VAL A 59 -6.81 -14.36 -3.88
C VAL A 59 -6.02 -13.71 -2.74
N THR A 60 -5.45 -14.53 -1.85
CA THR A 60 -4.67 -14.18 -0.66
C THR A 60 -5.38 -13.26 0.34
N SER A 61 -4.79 -13.07 1.52
CA SER A 61 -5.31 -12.20 2.59
C SER A 61 -4.32 -11.13 3.04
N GLY A 62 -3.40 -10.74 2.16
CA GLY A 62 -2.42 -9.70 2.46
C GLY A 62 -1.80 -9.06 1.24
N ILE A 63 -1.00 -8.03 1.49
CA ILE A 63 -0.23 -7.29 0.48
C ILE A 63 1.21 -7.09 0.93
N ARG A 64 2.15 -7.13 -0.01
CA ARG A 64 3.58 -6.90 0.23
C ARG A 64 3.96 -5.48 -0.16
N ILE A 65 4.55 -4.76 0.79
CA ILE A 65 5.01 -3.38 0.61
C ILE A 65 6.53 -3.37 0.61
N GLY A 66 7.13 -2.65 -0.34
CA GLY A 66 8.59 -2.50 -0.44
C GLY A 66 8.97 -1.04 -0.67
N SER A 67 10.03 -0.58 -0.01
CA SER A 67 10.52 0.80 -0.09
C SER A 67 11.46 1.13 -1.27
N PRO A 68 12.21 0.20 -1.91
CA PRO A 68 13.28 0.59 -2.86
C PRO A 68 12.83 1.49 -4.01
N ALA A 69 11.68 1.21 -4.64
CA ALA A 69 11.22 1.98 -5.79
C ALA A 69 10.91 3.45 -5.42
N MET A 70 10.25 3.67 -4.28
CA MET A 70 9.91 5.02 -3.83
C MET A 70 11.15 5.78 -3.32
N THR A 71 12.10 5.10 -2.67
CA THR A 71 13.32 5.75 -2.19
C THR A 71 14.27 6.08 -3.33
N THR A 72 14.39 5.24 -4.36
CA THR A 72 15.11 5.57 -5.60
C THR A 72 14.49 6.77 -6.32
N ARG A 73 13.17 6.93 -6.23
CA ARG A 73 12.44 8.10 -6.75
C ARG A 73 12.67 9.38 -5.92
N GLY A 74 13.27 9.26 -4.73
CA GLY A 74 13.60 10.40 -3.86
C GLY A 74 12.67 10.61 -2.67
N PHE A 75 11.70 9.72 -2.43
CA PHE A 75 10.82 9.82 -1.26
C PHE A 75 11.61 9.63 0.04
N LYS A 76 11.21 10.36 1.07
CA LYS A 76 11.74 10.24 2.43
C LYS A 76 10.63 9.78 3.39
N GLU A 77 10.94 9.77 4.68
CA GLU A 77 10.07 9.29 5.74
C GLU A 77 8.72 10.00 5.76
N HIS A 78 8.71 11.31 5.48
CA HIS A 78 7.49 12.10 5.39
C HIS A 78 6.58 11.62 4.26
N GLU A 79 7.11 11.50 3.04
CA GLU A 79 6.32 11.01 1.89
C GLU A 79 5.87 9.57 2.08
N ALA A 80 6.70 8.73 2.70
CA ALA A 80 6.34 7.35 3.01
C ALA A 80 5.17 7.26 4.01
N ARG A 81 5.13 8.14 5.02
CA ARG A 81 4.00 8.22 5.96
C ARG A 81 2.73 8.69 5.24
N THR A 82 2.81 9.75 4.46
CA THR A 82 1.68 10.24 3.67
C THR A 82 1.14 9.18 2.71
N LEU A 83 2.03 8.46 2.00
CA LEU A 83 1.64 7.35 1.13
C LEU A 83 0.95 6.23 1.93
N THR A 84 1.45 5.92 3.12
CA THR A 84 0.83 4.92 4.00
C THR A 84 -0.57 5.35 4.44
N ASP A 85 -0.78 6.63 4.76
CA ASP A 85 -2.09 7.15 5.12
C ASP A 85 -3.09 7.04 3.97
N TRP A 86 -2.67 7.36 2.75
CA TRP A 86 -3.49 7.18 1.55
C TRP A 86 -3.84 5.72 1.27
N MET A 87 -2.89 4.81 1.49
CA MET A 87 -3.16 3.37 1.36
C MET A 87 -4.22 2.93 2.37
N CYS A 88 -4.10 3.36 3.63
CA CYS A 88 -5.09 3.05 4.66
C CYS A 88 -6.45 3.65 4.33
N ASP A 89 -6.52 4.90 3.87
CA ASP A 89 -7.79 5.53 3.46
C ASP A 89 -8.54 4.73 2.39
N VAL A 90 -7.81 4.21 1.40
CA VAL A 90 -8.36 3.39 0.32
C VAL A 90 -8.78 2.01 0.84
N LEU A 91 -7.96 1.37 1.67
CA LEU A 91 -8.28 0.05 2.23
C LEU A 91 -9.47 0.10 3.21
N ASP A 92 -9.58 1.18 4.00
CA ASP A 92 -10.71 1.43 4.90
C ASP A 92 -12.02 1.69 4.12
N ASN A 93 -11.92 2.04 2.83
CA ASN A 93 -13.05 2.43 1.98
C ASN A 93 -12.94 1.86 0.56
N LEU A 94 -12.75 0.53 0.42
CA LEU A 94 -12.46 -0.15 -0.85
C LEU A 94 -13.35 0.24 -2.03
N ASP A 95 -14.65 0.43 -1.79
CA ASP A 95 -15.64 0.72 -2.82
C ASP A 95 -15.99 2.22 -2.93
N ASN A 96 -15.31 3.09 -2.17
CA ASN A 96 -15.54 4.53 -2.22
C ASN A 96 -14.72 5.18 -3.35
N GLU A 97 -15.38 5.35 -4.49
CA GLU A 97 -14.79 5.97 -5.67
C GLU A 97 -14.30 7.41 -5.45
N ASP A 98 -14.90 8.17 -4.53
CA ASP A 98 -14.46 9.54 -4.24
C ASP A 98 -13.13 9.55 -3.46
N THR A 99 -12.97 8.64 -2.50
CA THR A 99 -11.70 8.42 -1.80
C THR A 99 -10.60 8.01 -2.79
N VAL A 100 -10.90 7.04 -3.67
CA VAL A 100 -9.95 6.57 -4.69
C VAL A 100 -9.54 7.71 -5.64
N LYS A 101 -10.49 8.52 -6.12
CA LYS A 101 -10.20 9.66 -7.00
C LYS A 101 -9.35 10.73 -6.32
N ARG A 102 -9.67 11.07 -5.06
CA ARG A 102 -8.89 12.02 -4.27
C ARG A 102 -7.45 11.55 -4.13
N VAL A 103 -7.26 10.33 -3.62
CA VAL A 103 -5.93 9.74 -3.40
C VAL A 103 -5.17 9.66 -4.72
N LYS A 104 -5.81 9.25 -5.81
CA LYS A 104 -5.17 9.23 -7.14
C LYS A 104 -4.62 10.60 -7.55
N GLY A 105 -5.40 11.66 -7.34
CA GLY A 105 -4.96 13.03 -7.62
C GLY A 105 -3.73 13.40 -6.78
N GLU A 106 -3.77 13.11 -5.49
CA GLU A 106 -2.68 13.40 -4.55
C GLU A 106 -1.40 12.61 -4.88
N VAL A 107 -1.54 11.33 -5.23
CA VAL A 107 -0.45 10.46 -5.70
C VAL A 107 0.20 11.01 -6.97
N LEU A 108 -0.60 11.47 -7.94
CA LEU A 108 -0.10 12.06 -9.18
C LEU A 108 0.67 13.36 -8.91
N GLU A 109 0.16 14.23 -8.04
CA GLU A 109 0.85 15.47 -7.65
C GLU A 109 2.17 15.19 -6.92
N LEU A 110 2.19 14.20 -6.02
CA LEU A 110 3.43 13.78 -5.36
C LEU A 110 4.42 13.22 -6.40
N CYS A 111 3.96 12.34 -7.28
CA CYS A 111 4.77 11.76 -8.35
C CYS A 111 5.38 12.81 -9.30
N LYS A 112 4.67 13.91 -9.59
CA LYS A 112 5.19 15.02 -10.41
C LYS A 112 6.33 15.77 -9.74
N LYS A 113 6.30 15.91 -8.41
CA LYS A 113 7.38 16.54 -7.62
C LYS A 113 8.66 15.71 -7.60
N PHE A 114 8.54 14.40 -7.78
CA PHE A 114 9.63 13.44 -7.76
C PHE A 114 9.67 12.64 -9.08
N PRO A 115 10.10 13.23 -10.20
CA PRO A 115 10.19 12.50 -11.46
C PRO A 115 11.25 11.39 -11.38
N VAL A 116 10.95 10.21 -11.94
CA VAL A 116 11.89 9.07 -11.95
C VAL A 116 13.07 9.34 -12.91
N TYR A 117 12.78 9.96 -14.05
CA TYR A 117 13.77 10.36 -15.04
C TYR A 117 13.64 11.86 -15.28
N THR A 118 14.63 12.62 -14.83
CA THR A 118 14.85 13.98 -15.31
C THR A 118 15.51 13.85 -16.68
N GLN A 119 14.92 14.43 -17.74
CA GLN A 119 15.43 14.23 -19.10
C GLN A 119 16.96 14.45 -19.19
N SER A 120 17.62 13.55 -19.94
CA SER A 120 18.93 13.76 -20.55
C SER A 120 18.88 14.87 -21.59
#